data_AF-A0A6P7GCV6-F1
#
_entry.id   AF-A0A6P7GCV6-F1
#
_cell.length_a   1.000
_cell.length_b   1.000
_cell.length_c   1.000
_cell.angle_alpha   90.00
_cell.angle_beta   90.00
_cell.angle_gamma   90.00
#
_symmetry.space_group_name_H-M   'P 1'
#
loop_
_entity.id
_entity.type
_entity.pdbx_description
1 polymer ?
#
loop_
_entity_poly.entity_id
_entity_poly.type
_entity_poly.pdbx_seq_one_letter_code
_entity_poly.pdbx_strand_id
1 'polypeptide(L)'
;MSTRPTSKHWEILLDPFESNPKMVSGRGTGPNAKYIIRDKWETLATRLNSLGYTNKPVEKWIKTWTDFKSALKKKAAEIKRDKLELEEDPPSGKQLTSYEERALKLLLLVTTN
;
A
#
# COMPACT_ATOMS: atom_id res chain seq x y z
N MET A 1 -13.93 -13.26 13.47
CA MET A 1 -12.68 -13.55 12.72
C MET A 1 -11.96 -12.25 12.45
N SER A 2 -10.66 -12.16 12.75
CA SER A 2 -9.90 -10.91 12.59
C SER A 2 -9.83 -10.50 11.12
N THR A 3 -10.40 -9.36 10.77
CA THR A 3 -10.57 -8.86 9.39
C THR A 3 -9.36 -8.08 8.87
N ARG A 4 -8.22 -8.15 9.57
CA ARG A 4 -7.03 -7.35 9.30
C ARG A 4 -6.09 -8.10 8.33
N PRO A 5 -5.62 -7.46 7.25
CA PRO A 5 -4.61 -8.05 6.38
C PRO A 5 -3.31 -8.32 7.16
N THR A 6 -2.71 -9.49 6.93
CA THR A 6 -1.40 -9.85 7.50
C THR A 6 -0.26 -9.33 6.62
N SER A 7 0.98 -9.38 7.13
CA SER A 7 2.19 -9.01 6.37
C SER A 7 2.25 -9.67 4.99
N LYS A 8 1.88 -10.96 4.90
CA LYS A 8 1.87 -11.72 3.65
C LYS A 8 0.88 -11.19 2.61
N HIS A 9 -0.24 -10.61 3.04
CA HIS A 9 -1.18 -9.95 2.12
C HIS A 9 -0.53 -8.69 1.52
N TRP A 10 0.24 -7.94 2.31
CA TRP A 10 0.93 -6.76 1.83
C TRP A 10 2.02 -7.12 0.83
N GLU A 11 2.79 -8.18 1.07
CA GLU A 11 3.81 -8.65 0.13
C GLU A 11 3.21 -9.01 -1.24
N ILE A 12 2.11 -9.77 -1.24
CA ILE A 12 1.39 -10.16 -2.47
C ILE A 12 0.75 -8.96 -3.15
N LEU A 13 0.29 -7.97 -2.37
CA LEU A 13 -0.31 -6.74 -2.90
C LEU A 13 0.73 -5.82 -3.54
N LEU A 14 1.94 -5.74 -2.98
CA LEU A 14 3.01 -4.86 -3.46
C LEU A 14 3.71 -5.38 -4.71
N ASP A 15 3.76 -6.70 -4.90
CA ASP A 15 4.41 -7.34 -6.06
C ASP A 15 3.88 -6.83 -7.43
N PRO A 16 2.56 -6.86 -7.72
CA PRO A 16 2.03 -6.31 -8.96
C PRO A 16 2.11 -4.77 -9.04
N PHE A 17 2.27 -4.08 -7.92
CA PHE A 17 2.42 -2.62 -7.89
C PHE A 17 3.79 -2.15 -8.38
N GLU A 18 4.84 -2.94 -8.16
CA GLU A 18 6.16 -2.67 -8.73
C GLU A 18 6.14 -2.71 -10.26
N SER A 19 5.39 -3.66 -10.81
CA SER A 19 5.22 -3.76 -12.26
C SER A 19 4.21 -2.75 -12.82
N ASN A 20 3.29 -2.23 -12.00
CA ASN A 20 2.21 -1.33 -12.42
C ASN A 20 1.99 -0.17 -11.42
N PRO A 21 2.85 0.87 -11.47
CA PRO A 21 2.73 2.05 -10.59
C PRO A 21 1.36 2.76 -10.67
N LYS A 22 0.65 2.65 -11.79
CA LYS A 22 -0.71 3.21 -11.97
C LYS A 22 -1.76 2.58 -11.04
N MET A 23 -1.55 1.35 -10.57
CA MET A 23 -2.44 0.70 -9.60
C MET A 23 -2.29 1.30 -8.20
N VAL A 24 -1.08 1.76 -7.86
CA VAL A 24 -0.74 2.36 -6.56
C VAL A 24 -1.56 3.64 -6.32
N SER A 25 -1.61 4.52 -7.33
CA SER A 25 -2.37 5.77 -7.27
C SER A 25 -3.87 5.58 -7.47
N GLY A 26 -4.28 4.50 -8.15
CA GLY A 26 -5.65 4.31 -8.61
C GLY A 26 -6.05 5.27 -9.73
N ARG A 27 -5.08 6.02 -10.29
CA ARG A 27 -5.28 6.96 -11.39
C ARG A 27 -4.77 6.32 -12.67
N GLY A 28 -5.70 5.96 -13.55
CA GLY A 28 -5.40 5.45 -14.87
C GLY A 28 -5.44 6.55 -15.93
N THR A 29 -4.61 6.43 -16.96
CA THR A 29 -4.60 7.33 -18.12
C THR A 29 -5.29 6.67 -19.30
N GLY A 30 -6.33 7.29 -19.84
CA GLY A 30 -7.05 6.83 -21.04
C GLY A 30 -8.46 6.27 -20.77
N PRO A 31 -9.26 6.07 -21.84
CA PRO A 31 -10.69 5.74 -21.74
C PRO A 31 -10.97 4.41 -21.02
N ASN A 32 -10.08 3.42 -21.17
CA ASN A 32 -10.24 2.09 -20.56
C ASN A 32 -9.48 1.92 -19.24
N ALA A 33 -8.81 2.97 -18.75
CA ALA A 33 -7.87 2.82 -17.66
C ALA A 33 -8.54 2.44 -16.33
N LYS A 34 -9.77 2.92 -16.10
CA LYS A 34 -10.57 2.51 -14.94
C LYS A 34 -10.92 1.02 -14.99
N TYR A 35 -11.29 0.51 -16.16
CA TYR A 35 -11.61 -0.91 -16.35
C TYR A 35 -10.37 -1.78 -16.15
N ILE A 36 -9.24 -1.42 -16.76
CA ILE A 36 -7.97 -2.16 -16.63
C ILE A 36 -7.49 -2.17 -15.17
N ILE A 37 -7.58 -1.04 -14.46
CA ILE A 37 -7.22 -0.99 -13.04
C ILE A 37 -8.15 -1.88 -12.23
N ARG A 38 -9.47 -1.85 -12.49
CA ARG A 38 -10.43 -2.69 -11.79
C ARG A 38 -10.14 -4.17 -12.01
N ASP A 39 -9.98 -4.60 -13.26
CA ASP A 39 -9.68 -6.00 -13.62
C ASP A 39 -8.44 -6.55 -12.90
N LYS A 40 -7.37 -5.75 -12.84
CA LYS A 40 -6.16 -6.10 -12.09
C LYS A 40 -6.43 -6.21 -10.58
N TRP A 41 -7.28 -5.34 -10.04
CA TRP A 41 -7.72 -5.43 -8.64
C TRP A 41 -8.60 -6.64 -8.38
N GLU A 42 -9.41 -7.10 -9.33
CA GLU A 42 -10.19 -8.35 -9.21
C GLU A 42 -9.28 -9.56 -9.13
N THR A 43 -8.31 -9.65 -10.04
CA THR A 43 -7.29 -10.69 -10.03
C THR A 43 -6.51 -10.70 -8.70
N LEU A 44 -6.15 -9.51 -8.21
CA LEU A 44 -5.42 -9.37 -6.95
C LEU A 44 -6.28 -9.76 -5.74
N ALA A 45 -7.54 -9.34 -5.69
CA ALA A 45 -8.46 -9.69 -4.63
C ALA A 45 -8.67 -11.21 -4.55
N THR A 46 -8.77 -11.90 -5.68
CA THR A 46 -8.83 -13.37 -5.73
C THR A 46 -7.60 -13.99 -5.09
N ARG A 47 -6.39 -13.55 -5.48
CA ARG A 47 -5.13 -14.05 -4.90
C ARG A 47 -5.03 -13.80 -3.39
N LEU A 48 -5.44 -12.61 -2.93
CA LEU A 48 -5.44 -12.25 -1.52
C LEU A 48 -6.45 -13.08 -0.71
N ASN A 49 -7.65 -13.30 -1.26
CA ASN A 49 -8.68 -14.10 -0.62
C ASN A 49 -8.34 -15.60 -0.59
N SER A 50 -7.57 -16.10 -1.58
CA SER A 50 -7.08 -17.48 -1.61
C SER A 50 -6.14 -17.83 -0.44
N LEU A 51 -5.60 -16.84 0.27
CA LEU A 51 -4.79 -17.10 1.48
C LEU A 51 -5.64 -17.60 2.67
N GLY A 52 -6.98 -17.52 2.60
CA GLY A 52 -7.88 -18.07 3.61
C GLY A 52 -8.03 -17.25 4.90
N TYR A 53 -7.21 -16.20 5.10
CA TYR A 53 -7.26 -15.37 6.31
C TYR A 53 -8.34 -14.28 6.26
N THR A 54 -8.62 -13.74 5.08
CA THR A 54 -9.65 -12.72 4.87
C THR A 54 -10.36 -12.96 3.54
N ASN A 55 -11.69 -12.82 3.51
CA ASN A 55 -12.46 -12.79 2.27
C ASN A 55 -13.13 -11.42 2.13
N LYS A 56 -12.60 -10.58 1.23
CA LYS A 56 -13.10 -9.22 1.00
C LYS A 56 -13.37 -9.00 -0.49
N PRO A 57 -14.45 -8.28 -0.84
CA PRO A 57 -14.66 -7.84 -2.22
C PRO A 57 -13.60 -6.80 -2.61
N VAL A 58 -13.43 -6.64 -3.92
CA VAL A 58 -12.43 -5.75 -4.53
C VAL A 58 -12.49 -4.33 -3.98
N GLU A 59 -13.68 -3.77 -3.80
CA GLU A 59 -13.88 -2.42 -3.26
C GLU A 59 -13.31 -2.27 -1.83
N LYS A 60 -13.45 -3.32 -1.01
CA LYS A 60 -12.90 -3.34 0.35
C LYS A 60 -11.38 -3.46 0.32
N TRP A 61 -10.80 -4.17 -0.65
CA TRP A 61 -9.34 -4.21 -0.85
C TRP A 61 -8.79 -2.85 -1.29
N ILE A 62 -9.45 -2.18 -2.24
CA ILE A 62 -9.09 -0.82 -2.68
C ILE A 62 -9.17 0.16 -1.50
N LYS A 63 -10.23 0.09 -0.69
CA LYS A 63 -10.36 0.90 0.52
C LYS A 63 -9.25 0.60 1.53
N THR A 64 -8.99 -0.68 1.78
CA THR A 64 -7.91 -1.14 2.69
C THR A 64 -6.55 -0.58 2.26
N TRP A 65 -6.25 -0.59 0.96
CA TRP A 65 -5.05 0.03 0.42
C TRP A 65 -5.03 1.55 0.59
N THR A 66 -6.18 2.21 0.39
CA THR A 66 -6.30 3.67 0.58
C THR A 66 -6.05 4.09 2.02
N ASP A 67 -6.67 3.39 2.98
CA ASP A 67 -6.48 3.62 4.41
C ASP A 67 -5.02 3.34 4.81
N PHE A 68 -4.42 2.27 4.29
CA PHE A 68 -3.01 1.93 4.51
C PHE A 68 -2.06 3.02 4.00
N LYS A 69 -2.26 3.54 2.78
CA LYS A 69 -1.47 4.66 2.25
C LYS A 69 -1.52 5.88 3.15
N SER A 70 -2.71 6.24 3.64
CA SER A 70 -2.90 7.40 4.52
C SER A 70 -2.18 7.20 5.86
N ALA A 71 -2.33 6.02 6.48
CA ALA A 71 -1.63 5.67 7.71
C ALA A 71 -0.11 5.66 7.52
N LEU A 72 0.37 5.09 6.41
CA LEU A 72 1.79 5.03 6.06
C LEU A 72 2.40 6.41 5.86
N LYS A 73 1.72 7.31 5.13
CA LYS A 73 2.17 8.70 4.96
C LYS A 73 2.24 9.44 6.29
N LYS A 74 1.24 9.25 7.17
CA LYS A 74 1.23 9.83 8.51
C LYS A 74 2.42 9.32 9.32
N LYS A 75 2.61 8.01 9.38
CA LYS A 75 3.74 7.37 10.08
C LYS A 75 5.08 7.86 9.54
N ALA A 76 5.25 7.94 8.22
CA ALA A 76 6.47 8.45 7.59
C ALA A 76 6.72 9.93 7.88
N ALA A 77 5.67 10.76 7.93
CA ALA A 77 5.78 12.18 8.29
C ALA A 77 6.15 12.36 9.77
N GLU A 78 5.57 11.55 10.67
CA GLU A 78 5.94 11.52 12.09
C GLU A 78 7.42 11.16 12.27
N ILE A 79 7.88 10.07 11.65
CA ILE A 79 9.29 9.64 11.68
C ILE A 79 10.21 10.72 11.14
N LYS A 80 9.85 11.37 10.02
CA LYS A 80 10.65 12.45 9.44
C LYS A 80 10.73 13.67 10.35
N ARG A 81 9.63 14.02 11.03
CA ARG A 81 9.58 15.12 12.00
C ARG A 81 10.45 14.80 13.22
N ASP A 82 10.30 13.61 13.80
CA ASP A 82 11.10 13.19 14.96
C ASP A 82 12.60 13.16 14.63
N LYS A 83 12.98 12.78 13.40
CA LYS A 83 14.38 12.81 12.91
C LYS A 83 14.93 14.23 12.69
N LEU A 84 14.07 15.22 12.42
CA LEU A 84 14.49 16.61 12.24
C LEU A 84 14.66 17.33 13.58
N GLU A 85 13.87 16.98 14.59
CA GLU A 85 13.92 17.58 15.93
C GLU A 85 15.06 17.03 16.80
N LEU A 86 15.61 15.87 16.45
CA LEU A 86 16.71 15.24 17.17
C LEU A 86 17.86 15.03 16.20
N GLU A 87 18.98 15.74 16.41
CA GLU A 87 20.25 15.51 15.70
C GLU A 87 20.86 14.11 15.98
N GLU A 88 20.16 13.26 16.74
CA GLU A 88 20.48 11.86 16.98
C GLU A 88 19.26 10.97 16.68
N ASP A 89 19.51 9.69 16.40
CA ASP A 89 18.50 8.71 16.01
C ASP A 89 17.23 8.77 16.88
N PRO A 90 16.03 8.73 16.27
CA PRO A 90 14.78 8.94 16.99
C PRO A 90 14.62 7.92 18.14
N PRO A 91 14.40 8.38 19.40
CA PRO A 91 14.34 7.54 20.59
C PRO A 91 13.10 6.63 20.61
N SER A 92 12.13 6.92 19.75
CA SER A 92 11.01 6.01 19.50
C SER A 92 11.40 5.06 18.38
N GLY A 93 11.60 3.78 18.70
CA GLY A 93 11.81 2.66 17.75
C GLY A 93 10.65 2.41 16.78
N LYS A 94 9.91 3.44 16.38
CA LYS A 94 8.91 3.44 15.31
C LYS A 94 9.62 3.36 13.97
N GLN A 95 10.11 2.18 13.63
CA GLN A 95 10.60 1.90 12.29
C GLN A 95 9.42 1.55 11.36
N LEU A 96 9.59 1.89 10.08
CA LEU A 96 8.74 1.30 9.05
C LEU A 96 9.10 -0.17 8.93
N THR A 97 8.10 -1.03 8.85
CA THR A 97 8.30 -2.44 8.52
C THR A 97 8.76 -2.57 7.07
N SER A 98 9.41 -3.69 6.73
CA SER A 98 9.94 -3.92 5.38
C SER A 98 8.90 -3.69 4.25
N TYR A 99 7.65 -4.10 4.45
CA TYR A 99 6.58 -3.87 3.47
C TYR A 99 6.08 -2.41 3.46
N GLU A 100 6.10 -1.71 4.58
CA GLU A 100 5.78 -0.28 4.66
C GLU A 100 6.83 0.57 3.93
N GLU A 101 8.11 0.24 4.08
CA GLU A 101 9.21 0.89 3.34
C GLU A 101 9.06 0.70 1.84
N ARG A 102 8.80 -0.55 1.40
CA ARG A 102 8.57 -0.89 -0.01
C ARG A 102 7.37 -0.14 -0.57
N ALA A 103 6.26 -0.09 0.17
CA ALA A 103 5.08 0.67 -0.20
C ALA A 103 5.34 2.18 -0.28
N LEU A 104 6.10 2.74 0.66
CA LEU A 104 6.44 4.16 0.68
C LEU A 104 7.30 4.53 -0.54
N LYS A 105 8.29 3.70 -0.87
CA LYS A 105 9.12 3.87 -2.07
C LYS A 105 8.26 3.92 -3.34
N LEU A 106 7.31 3.01 -3.48
CA LEU A 106 6.38 3.01 -4.61
C LEU A 106 5.51 4.27 -4.66
N LEU A 107 5.02 4.76 -3.53
CA LEU A 107 4.22 6.00 -3.48
C LEU A 107 5.01 7.24 -3.90
N LEU A 108 6.28 7.32 -3.50
CA LEU A 108 7.18 8.41 -3.87
C LEU A 108 7.47 8.41 -5.37
N LEU A 109 7.76 7.24 -5.95
CA LEU A 109 7.98 7.08 -7.39
C LEU A 109 6.76 7.46 -8.23
N VAL A 110 5.55 7.15 -7.75
CA VAL A 110 4.30 7.45 -8.46
C VAL A 110 3.90 8.92 -8.35
N THR A 111 4.36 9.63 -7.33
CA THR A 111 4.02 11.06 -7.11
C THR A 111 4.98 12.01 -7.85
N THR A 112 6.14 11.52 -8.29
CA THR A 112 7.20 12.33 -8.92
C THR A 112 7.13 12.35 -10.46
N ASN A 113 6.06 11.82 -11.06
CA ASN A 113 5.87 11.69 -12.51
C ASN A 113 4.50 12.22 -12.93
#